data_AF-A0A7J9G4H1-F1
#
_entry.id   AF-A0A7J9G4H1-F1
#
_cell.length_a   1.000
_cell.length_b   1.000
_cell.length_c   1.000
_cell.angle_alpha   90.00
_cell.angle_beta   90.00
_cell.angle_gamma   90.00
#
_symmetry.space_group_name_H-M   'P 1'
#
loop_
_entity.id
_entity.type
_entity.pdbx_description
1 polymer ?
#
loop_
_entity_poly.entity_id
_entity_poly.type
_entity_poly.pdbx_seq_one_letter_code
_entity_poly.pdbx_strand_id
1 'polypeptide(L)'
;MLIPIALNCVVATGDLTSKKDVENALRGANCVFHLASYGMSGKEMLQFSRVDQVNINGTCHVLEACLEFGITRLVYVSTYNVVFGGKEIVNGNEALPYFPIDDHVDPYGRSKSIAEQLVLKYNGRPLK
;
A
#
# COMPACT_ATOMS: atom_id res chain seq x y z
N MET A 1 23.95 10.57 25.17
CA MET A 1 23.02 9.96 26.13
C MET A 1 21.63 10.11 25.54
N LEU A 2 21.14 9.10 24.82
CA LEU A 2 19.80 9.13 24.24
C LEU A 2 18.83 8.71 25.35
N ILE A 3 17.94 9.62 25.72
CA ILE A 3 16.82 9.33 26.62
C ILE A 3 15.92 8.35 25.87
N PRO A 4 15.67 7.14 26.40
CA PRO A 4 14.70 6.25 25.78
C PRO A 4 13.33 6.87 26.04
N ILE A 5 12.76 7.48 25.01
CA ILE A 5 11.33 7.77 25.00
C ILE A 5 10.67 6.40 25.04
N ALA A 6 10.03 6.06 26.16
CA ALA A 6 9.14 4.91 26.23
C ALA A 6 7.95 5.21 25.31
N LEU A 7 8.10 4.91 24.03
CA LEU A 7 6.99 4.87 23.09
C LEU A 7 6.12 3.70 23.56
N ASN A 8 4.86 3.98 23.88
CA ASN A 8 3.81 2.96 24.03
C ASN A 8 3.55 2.33 22.65
N CYS A 9 4.50 1.54 22.20
CA CYS A 9 4.54 0.91 20.89
C CYS A 9 4.68 -0.59 21.09
N VAL A 10 3.74 -1.33 20.52
CA VAL A 10 3.84 -2.79 20.43
C VAL A 10 4.43 -3.10 19.07
N VAL A 11 5.58 -3.76 19.06
CA VAL A 11 6.21 -4.23 17.84
C VAL A 11 5.69 -5.62 17.52
N ALA A 12 5.21 -5.80 16.29
CA ALA A 12 4.81 -7.10 15.75
C ALA A 12 5.65 -7.39 14.50
N THR A 13 6.01 -8.66 14.32
CA THR A 13 6.69 -9.15 13.11
C THR A 13 5.69 -9.92 12.26
N GLY A 14 5.67 -9.66 10.96
CA GLY A 14 4.79 -10.33 10.01
C GLY A 14 5.10 -9.98 8.57
N ASP A 15 4.52 -10.73 7.63
CA ASP A 15 4.63 -10.48 6.18
C ASP A 15 3.26 -10.09 5.59
N LEU A 16 3.23 -9.05 4.76
CA LEU A 16 2.03 -8.65 4.02
C LEU A 16 1.49 -9.77 3.12
N THR A 17 2.35 -10.68 2.65
CA THR A 17 1.90 -11.82 1.83
C THR A 17 1.18 -12.89 2.66
N SER A 18 1.20 -12.81 3.99
CA SER A 18 0.46 -13.68 4.92
C SER A 18 -0.78 -12.95 5.43
N LYS A 19 -1.97 -13.38 4.99
CA LYS A 19 -3.24 -12.84 5.49
C LYS A 19 -3.35 -12.91 7.02
N LYS A 20 -2.91 -14.03 7.61
CA LYS A 20 -2.94 -14.25 9.06
C LYS A 20 -2.06 -13.24 9.81
N ASP A 21 -0.89 -12.90 9.27
CA ASP A 21 0.03 -11.95 9.91
C ASP A 21 -0.57 -10.54 9.89
N VAL A 22 -1.16 -10.15 8.75
CA VAL A 22 -1.88 -8.89 8.61
C VAL A 22 -3.05 -8.83 9.58
N GLU A 23 -3.88 -9.87 9.66
CA GLU A 23 -5.00 -9.93 10.60
C GLU A 23 -4.55 -9.80 12.07
N ASN A 24 -3.45 -10.47 12.44
CA ASN A 24 -2.91 -10.37 13.80
C ASN A 24 -2.40 -8.96 14.11
N ALA A 25 -1.74 -8.30 13.14
CA ALA A 25 -1.20 -6.95 13.31
C ALA A 25 -2.30 -5.88 13.37
N LEU A 26 -3.41 -6.07 12.66
CA LEU A 26 -4.48 -5.06 12.54
C LEU A 26 -5.58 -5.21 13.61
N ARG A 27 -5.64 -6.33 14.33
CA ARG A 27 -6.69 -6.59 15.32
C ARG A 27 -6.71 -5.53 16.42
N GLY A 28 -7.86 -4.88 16.58
CA GLY A 28 -8.07 -3.83 17.60
C GLY A 28 -7.58 -2.43 17.17
N ALA A 29 -7.03 -2.27 15.97
CA ALA A 29 -6.68 -0.96 15.44
C ALA A 29 -7.92 -0.12 15.11
N ASN A 30 -7.83 1.20 15.24
CA ASN A 30 -8.88 2.13 14.78
C ASN A 30 -8.52 2.81 13.44
N CYS A 31 -7.23 2.87 13.12
CA CYS A 31 -6.68 3.49 11.93
C CYS A 31 -5.43 2.73 11.50
N VAL A 32 -5.24 2.56 10.19
CA VAL A 32 -4.07 1.89 9.61
C VAL A 32 -3.34 2.85 8.69
N PHE A 33 -2.02 2.93 8.84
CA PHE A 33 -1.13 3.61 7.89
C PHE A 33 -0.36 2.53 7.12
N HIS A 34 -0.74 2.29 5.87
CA HIS A 34 -0.16 1.25 5.03
C HIS A 34 1.01 1.81 4.20
N LEU A 35 2.22 1.72 4.77
CA LEU A 35 3.48 2.20 4.19
C LEU A 35 4.30 1.08 3.54
N ALA A 36 4.10 -0.16 3.96
CA ALA A 36 4.94 -1.28 3.56
C ALA A 36 4.77 -1.57 2.06
N SER A 37 5.89 -1.68 1.35
CA SER A 37 5.96 -1.94 -0.08
C SER A 37 7.28 -2.61 -0.46
N TYR A 38 7.36 -3.11 -1.69
CA TYR A 38 8.52 -3.82 -2.21
C TYR A 38 8.83 -3.44 -3.66
N GLY A 39 10.12 -3.47 -4.04
CA GLY A 39 10.57 -3.30 -5.43
C GLY A 39 10.83 -1.87 -5.89
N MET A 40 10.92 -0.90 -4.99
CA MET A 40 11.16 0.51 -5.34
C MET A 40 12.58 0.80 -5.86
N SER A 41 13.58 0.04 -5.41
CA SER A 41 14.99 0.25 -5.75
C SER A 41 15.78 -1.04 -5.65
N GLY A 42 16.97 -1.10 -6.25
CA GLY A 42 17.91 -2.20 -6.05
C GLY A 42 17.54 -3.47 -6.82
N LYS A 43 18.00 -4.62 -6.32
CA LYS A 43 17.76 -5.93 -6.97
C LYS A 43 16.29 -6.32 -6.90
N GLU A 44 15.58 -5.79 -5.92
CA GLU A 44 14.16 -5.99 -5.64
C GLU A 44 13.30 -5.52 -6.82
N MET A 45 13.73 -4.49 -7.56
CA MET A 45 13.02 -3.99 -8.76
C MET A 45 12.83 -5.06 -9.85
N LEU A 46 13.71 -6.06 -9.89
CA LEU A 46 13.68 -7.13 -10.89
C LEU A 46 12.71 -8.27 -10.51
N GLN A 47 12.15 -8.24 -9.30
CA GLN A 47 11.33 -9.34 -8.77
C GLN A 47 9.83 -9.09 -8.98
N PHE A 48 9.39 -9.04 -10.24
CA PHE A 48 8.01 -8.72 -10.62
C PHE A 48 6.94 -9.46 -9.79
N SER A 49 7.06 -10.79 -9.68
CA SER A 49 6.09 -11.61 -8.93
C SER A 49 6.03 -11.23 -7.44
N ARG A 50 7.19 -10.96 -6.82
CA ARG A 50 7.24 -10.57 -5.40
C ARG A 50 6.68 -9.17 -5.19
N VAL A 51 6.92 -8.25 -6.14
CA VAL A 51 6.33 -6.90 -6.14
C VAL A 51 4.80 -6.99 -6.13
N ASP A 52 4.21 -7.80 -7.00
CA ASP A 52 2.74 -7.97 -7.03
C ASP A 52 2.21 -8.64 -5.75
N GLN A 53 2.88 -9.68 -5.26
CA GLN A 53 2.48 -10.35 -4.01
C GLN A 53 2.45 -9.38 -2.83
N VAL A 54 3.46 -8.53 -2.68
CA VAL A 54 3.53 -7.59 -1.56
C VAL A 54 2.61 -6.39 -1.78
N ASN A 55 2.71 -5.73 -2.93
CA ASN A 55 2.08 -4.43 -3.14
C ASN A 55 0.60 -4.55 -3.51
N ILE A 56 0.19 -5.58 -4.26
CA ILE A 56 -1.20 -5.79 -4.68
C ILE A 56 -1.89 -6.72 -3.68
N ASN A 57 -1.45 -7.97 -3.59
CA ASN A 57 -2.14 -8.96 -2.73
C ASN A 57 -2.05 -8.59 -1.25
N GLY A 58 -0.89 -8.10 -0.79
CA GLY A 58 -0.74 -7.58 0.57
C GLY A 58 -1.66 -6.40 0.87
N THR A 59 -1.88 -5.50 -0.09
CA THR A 59 -2.88 -4.42 0.05
C THR A 59 -4.31 -4.98 0.13
N CYS A 60 -4.64 -6.01 -0.65
CA CYS A 60 -5.93 -6.70 -0.53
C CYS A 60 -6.13 -7.29 0.89
N HIS A 61 -5.11 -7.93 1.47
CA HIS A 61 -5.19 -8.44 2.84
C HIS A 61 -5.47 -7.34 3.86
N VAL A 62 -4.78 -6.19 3.75
CA VAL A 62 -4.99 -5.02 4.62
C VAL A 62 -6.42 -4.50 4.48
N LEU A 63 -6.92 -4.36 3.25
CA LEU A 63 -8.27 -3.89 2.96
C LEU A 63 -9.33 -4.84 3.52
N GLU A 64 -9.17 -6.14 3.32
CA GLU A 64 -10.07 -7.16 3.87
C GLU A 64 -10.09 -7.15 5.39
N ALA A 65 -8.91 -7.08 6.04
CA ALA A 65 -8.81 -6.99 7.50
C ALA A 65 -9.46 -5.71 8.04
N CYS A 66 -9.36 -4.58 7.32
CA CYS A 66 -10.04 -3.35 7.72
C CYS A 66 -11.57 -3.52 7.71
N LEU A 67 -12.12 -4.17 6.68
CA LEU A 67 -13.56 -4.46 6.62
C LEU A 67 -13.99 -5.44 7.71
N GLU A 68 -13.21 -6.50 7.94
CA GLU A 68 -13.52 -7.55 8.91
C GLU A 68 -13.49 -7.05 10.36
N PHE A 69 -12.55 -6.17 10.70
CA PHE A 69 -12.37 -5.67 12.07
C PHE A 69 -13.01 -4.30 12.32
N GLY A 70 -13.78 -3.79 11.36
CA GLY A 70 -14.46 -2.50 11.50
C GLY A 70 -13.50 -1.30 11.58
N ILE A 71 -12.33 -1.39 10.93
CA ILE A 71 -11.35 -0.30 10.88
C ILE A 71 -11.85 0.76 9.90
N THR A 72 -12.22 1.92 10.44
CA THR A 72 -12.88 2.99 9.66
C THR A 72 -11.93 3.86 8.86
N ARG A 73 -10.62 3.78 9.10
CA ARG A 73 -9.63 4.68 8.51
C ARG A 73 -8.40 3.93 8.01
N LEU A 74 -8.14 4.03 6.72
CA LEU A 74 -6.93 3.55 6.07
C LEU A 74 -6.26 4.72 5.35
N VAL A 75 -5.00 4.99 5.68
CA VAL A 75 -4.12 5.90 4.95
C VAL A 75 -3.16 5.05 4.14
N TYR A 76 -3.34 5.03 2.82
CA TYR A 76 -2.45 4.32 1.90
C TYR A 76 -1.40 5.29 1.36
N VAL A 77 -0.12 4.94 1.48
CA VAL A 77 0.95 5.74 0.90
C VAL A 77 1.13 5.34 -0.55
N SER A 78 0.68 6.19 -1.47
CA SER A 78 0.86 5.99 -2.91
C SER A 78 2.21 6.55 -3.42
N THR A 79 2.33 6.79 -4.71
CA THR A 79 3.52 7.34 -5.37
C THR A 79 3.12 8.17 -6.58
N TYR A 80 3.91 9.18 -6.94
CA TYR A 80 3.72 9.95 -8.19
C TYR A 80 3.85 9.06 -9.45
N ASN A 81 4.51 7.90 -9.35
CA ASN A 81 4.62 6.94 -10.46
C ASN A 81 3.27 6.43 -10.94
N VAL A 82 2.17 6.62 -10.19
CA VAL A 82 0.83 6.21 -10.67
C VAL A 82 0.29 7.09 -11.79
N VAL A 83 0.84 8.30 -11.96
CA VAL A 83 0.48 9.25 -13.04
C VAL A 83 1.67 9.65 -13.92
N PHE A 84 2.90 9.38 -13.49
CA PHE A 84 4.11 9.78 -14.21
C PHE A 84 4.57 8.71 -15.22
N GLY A 85 4.63 9.10 -16.50
CA GLY A 85 5.05 8.26 -17.62
C GLY A 85 6.34 8.73 -18.31
N GLY A 86 7.24 9.40 -17.60
CA GLY A 86 8.51 9.91 -18.17
C GLY A 86 8.42 11.28 -18.85
N LYS A 87 7.24 11.90 -18.89
CA LYS A 87 7.03 13.28 -19.34
C LYS A 87 6.80 14.20 -18.14
N GLU A 88 7.28 15.43 -18.24
CA GLU A 88 7.09 16.44 -17.20
C GLU A 88 5.59 16.64 -16.90
N ILE A 89 5.27 16.71 -15.60
CA ILE A 89 3.94 17.08 -15.11
C ILE A 89 3.97 18.58 -14.80
N VAL A 90 3.36 19.40 -15.66
CA VAL A 90 3.28 20.85 -15.49
C VAL A 90 1.88 21.21 -14.99
N ASN A 91 1.79 21.89 -13.84
CA ASN A 91 0.53 22.31 -13.20
C ASN A 91 -0.49 21.16 -12.99
N GLY A 92 -0.01 19.95 -12.74
CA GLY A 92 -0.84 18.77 -12.47
C GLY A 92 -1.39 18.71 -11.04
N ASN A 93 -2.45 17.93 -10.85
CA ASN A 93 -3.07 17.63 -9.55
C ASN A 93 -3.61 16.19 -9.53
N GLU A 94 -4.36 15.82 -8.49
CA GLU A 94 -4.90 14.47 -8.26
C GLU A 94 -5.97 14.05 -9.29
N ALA A 95 -6.42 14.96 -10.17
CA ALA A 95 -7.34 14.64 -11.27
C ALA A 95 -6.63 14.15 -12.55
N LEU A 96 -5.29 14.08 -12.55
CA LEU A 96 -4.53 13.49 -13.64
C LEU A 96 -4.95 12.03 -13.87
N PRO A 97 -5.04 11.58 -15.14
CA PRO A 97 -5.32 10.18 -15.42
C PRO A 97 -4.16 9.30 -14.94
N TYR A 98 -4.50 8.09 -14.49
CA TYR A 98 -3.51 7.05 -14.25
C TYR A 98 -2.66 6.81 -15.50
N PHE A 99 -1.37 6.63 -15.31
CA PHE A 99 -0.49 6.17 -16.37
C PHE A 99 -0.91 4.74 -16.79
N PRO A 100 -1.12 4.46 -18.09
CA PRO A 100 -1.68 3.18 -18.54
C PRO A 100 -0.89 1.98 -18.02
N ILE A 101 -1.59 0.98 -17.48
CA ILE A 101 -0.97 -0.17 -16.81
C ILE A 101 0.03 -0.91 -17.72
N ASP A 102 -0.28 -1.04 -18.99
CA ASP A 102 0.55 -1.73 -19.99
C ASP A 102 1.79 -0.93 -20.41
N ASP A 103 1.82 0.38 -20.11
CA ASP A 103 2.93 1.27 -20.45
C ASP A 103 3.96 1.42 -19.31
N HIS A 104 3.68 0.87 -18.12
CA HIS A 104 4.63 0.89 -16.99
C HIS A 104 5.87 0.05 -17.30
N VAL A 105 7.04 0.68 -17.28
CA VAL A 105 8.34 0.01 -17.48
C VAL A 105 8.86 -0.64 -16.21
N ASP A 106 8.42 -0.19 -15.04
CA ASP A 106 8.83 -0.72 -13.75
C ASP A 106 7.68 -1.47 -13.04
N PRO A 107 7.94 -2.65 -12.43
CA PRO A 107 6.89 -3.42 -11.75
C PRO A 107 6.28 -2.67 -10.56
N TYR A 108 7.07 -1.82 -9.91
CA TYR A 108 6.66 -1.09 -8.71
C TYR A 108 5.56 -0.07 -9.02
N GLY A 109 5.79 0.88 -9.94
CA GLY A 109 4.82 1.87 -10.38
C GLY A 109 3.52 1.24 -10.86
N ARG A 110 3.63 0.17 -11.65
CA ARG A 110 2.49 -0.65 -12.09
C ARG A 110 1.69 -1.18 -10.90
N SER A 111 2.37 -1.83 -9.96
CA SER A 111 1.73 -2.45 -8.80
C SER A 111 1.08 -1.42 -7.87
N LYS A 112 1.69 -0.24 -7.71
CA LYS A 112 1.14 0.88 -6.93
C LYS A 112 -0.09 1.49 -7.60
N SER A 113 -0.11 1.59 -8.93
CA SER A 113 -1.27 2.06 -9.69
C SER A 113 -2.48 1.14 -9.49
N ILE A 114 -2.25 -0.17 -9.55
CA ILE A 114 -3.30 -1.18 -9.31
C ILE A 114 -3.78 -1.12 -7.85
N ALA A 115 -2.85 -1.09 -6.90
CA ALA A 115 -3.18 -1.08 -5.48
C ALA A 115 -3.91 0.20 -5.04
N GLU A 116 -3.54 1.37 -5.55
CA GLU A 116 -4.27 2.62 -5.28
C GLU A 116 -5.71 2.56 -5.80
N GLN A 117 -5.91 2.09 -7.04
CA GLN A 117 -7.26 1.91 -7.59
C GLN A 117 -8.10 0.93 -6.77
N LEU A 118 -7.49 -0.15 -6.25
CA LEU A 118 -8.15 -1.06 -5.31
C LEU A 118 -8.54 -0.36 -4.02
N VAL A 119 -7.65 0.42 -3.41
CA VAL A 119 -7.94 1.19 -2.19
C VAL A 119 -9.11 2.15 -2.42
N LEU A 120 -9.10 2.91 -3.53
CA LEU A 120 -10.18 3.82 -3.88
C LEU A 120 -11.51 3.08 -4.12
N LYS A 121 -11.47 1.88 -4.72
CA LYS A 121 -12.67 1.03 -4.89
C LYS A 121 -13.23 0.48 -3.58
N TYR A 122 -12.44 0.45 -2.51
CA TYR A 122 -12.87 0.07 -1.17
C TYR A 122 -13.36 1.26 -0.34
N ASN A 123 -13.02 2.48 -0.75
CA ASN A 123 -13.47 3.68 -0.06
C ASN A 123 -15.00 3.77 -0.03
N GLY A 124 -15.56 4.12 1.13
CA GLY A 124 -17.00 4.25 1.33
C GLY A 124 -17.80 2.94 1.38
N ARG A 125 -17.14 1.77 1.38
CA ARG A 125 -17.85 0.49 1.58
C ARG A 125 -18.39 0.37 3.01
N PRO A 126 -19.57 -0.24 3.21
CA PRO A 126 -20.05 -0.61 4.53
C PRO A 126 -19.07 -1.57 5.22
N LEU A 127 -18.84 -1.34 6.51
CA LEU A 127 -18.14 -2.27 7.38
C LEU A 127 -19.07 -3.43 7.75
N LYS A 128 -18.50 -4.57 8.14
CA LYS A 128 -19.27 -5.72 8.66
C LYS A 128 -19.79 -5.48 10.07
#